data_AF-A0A8T4SVU5-F1
#
_entry.id   AF-A0A8T4SVU5-F1
#
_cell.length_a   1.000
_cell.length_b   1.000
_cell.length_c   1.000
_cell.angle_alpha   90.00
_cell.angle_beta   90.00
_cell.angle_gamma   90.00
#
_symmetry.space_group_name_H-M   'P 1'
#
loop_
_entity.id
_entity.type
_entity.pdbx_description
1 polymer ?
#
loop_
_entity_poly.entity_id
_entity_poly.type
_entity_poly.pdbx_seq_one_letter_code
_entity_poly.pdbx_strand_id
1 'polypeptide(L)'
;MSGIKKEDRSRSKIDLIVFIVAIIFFLFVIIYCVQTNFNYYIADSVIFIGLSIILFVFYKQWRLNAFTFFALILGFILHDLGAFRFYASSPVPVEWDVVTHLWGIFAVTLFIYNIVRDLTKKSHHVFLFFVVILAGLGFGVLIEFLEFYGFMTTGFGEGFFGRGFGDFDPSIVSSDYIDTIQDLFWNFVGATIGFVVGFFREKKS
;
A
#
# COMPACT_ATOMS: atom_id res chain seq x y z
N MET A 1 29.75 14.36 -13.94
CA MET A 1 28.41 13.74 -14.03
C MET A 1 28.53 12.52 -14.93
N SER A 2 28.65 11.32 -14.38
CA SER A 2 28.63 10.09 -15.18
C SER A 2 27.26 9.95 -15.83
N GLY A 3 27.21 9.77 -17.15
CA GLY A 3 25.95 9.58 -17.88
C GLY A 3 25.20 8.37 -17.35
N ILE A 4 24.15 8.61 -16.57
CA ILE A 4 23.24 7.56 -16.13
C ILE A 4 22.53 7.07 -17.40
N LYS A 5 22.83 5.84 -17.83
CA LYS A 5 22.08 5.20 -18.93
C LYS A 5 20.62 5.14 -18.50
N LYS A 6 19.74 5.85 -19.21
CA LYS A 6 18.29 5.69 -19.05
C LYS A 6 17.96 4.25 -19.45
N GLU A 7 17.72 3.41 -18.45
CA GLU A 7 17.17 2.07 -18.63
C GLU A 7 15.81 2.23 -19.34
N ASP A 8 15.61 1.57 -20.49
CA ASP A 8 14.31 1.61 -21.18
C ASP A 8 13.30 0.77 -20.39
N ARG A 9 12.63 1.41 -19.44
CA ARG A 9 11.55 0.82 -18.64
C ARG A 9 10.25 0.84 -19.41
N SER A 10 10.21 0.12 -20.52
CA SER A 10 8.96 -0.13 -21.23
C SER A 10 8.06 -1.07 -20.44
N ARG A 11 6.74 -0.83 -20.53
CA ARG A 11 5.73 -1.73 -19.95
C ARG A 11 5.82 -3.07 -20.67
N SER A 12 5.97 -4.14 -19.92
CA SER A 12 5.96 -5.50 -20.44
C SER A 12 4.52 -5.99 -20.63
N LYS A 13 4.36 -7.12 -21.33
CA LYS A 13 3.08 -7.83 -21.40
C LYS A 13 2.60 -8.29 -20.01
N ILE A 14 3.53 -8.60 -19.11
CA ILE A 14 3.21 -9.02 -17.74
C ILE A 14 2.60 -7.86 -16.96
N ASP A 15 3.14 -6.64 -17.08
CA ASP A 15 2.58 -5.45 -16.43
C ASP A 15 1.13 -5.20 -16.87
N LEU A 16 0.85 -5.38 -18.17
CA LEU A 16 -0.51 -5.26 -18.70
C LEU A 16 -1.45 -6.33 -18.15
N ILE A 17 -0.99 -7.58 -18.03
CA ILE A 17 -1.78 -8.67 -17.44
C ILE A 17 -2.09 -8.37 -15.98
N VAL A 18 -1.09 -7.97 -15.19
CA VAL A 18 -1.28 -7.59 -13.78
C VAL A 18 -2.31 -6.46 -13.67
N PHE A 19 -2.19 -5.43 -14.50
CA PHE A 19 -3.15 -4.33 -14.54
C PHE A 19 -4.57 -4.81 -14.85
N ILE A 20 -4.77 -5.58 -15.92
CA ILE A 20 -6.09 -6.07 -16.32
C ILE A 20 -6.71 -6.96 -15.23
N VAL A 21 -5.92 -7.88 -14.66
CA VAL A 21 -6.37 -8.77 -13.58
C VAL A 21 -6.79 -7.95 -12.36
N ALA A 22 -6.04 -6.91 -11.99
CA ALA A 22 -6.40 -6.02 -10.89
C ALA A 22 -7.73 -5.29 -11.15
N ILE A 23 -7.94 -4.74 -12.35
CA ILE A 23 -9.21 -4.09 -12.70
C ILE A 23 -10.38 -5.07 -12.62
N ILE A 24 -10.21 -6.29 -13.15
CA ILE A 24 -11.25 -7.33 -13.05
C ILE A 24 -11.54 -7.68 -11.59
N PHE A 25 -10.50 -7.80 -10.75
CA PHE A 25 -10.65 -8.07 -9.34
C PHE A 25 -11.45 -6.97 -8.62
N PHE A 26 -11.10 -5.69 -8.80
CA PHE A 26 -11.84 -4.59 -8.15
C PHE A 26 -13.28 -4.46 -8.64
N LEU A 27 -13.54 -4.70 -9.94
CA LEU A 27 -14.90 -4.77 -10.45
C LEU A 27 -15.70 -5.93 -9.83
N PHE A 28 -15.05 -7.07 -9.62
CA PHE A 28 -15.65 -8.20 -8.91
C PHE A 28 -15.98 -7.84 -7.45
N VAL A 29 -15.07 -7.20 -6.72
CA VAL A 29 -15.30 -6.74 -5.33
C VAL A 29 -16.49 -5.79 -5.27
N ILE A 30 -16.60 -4.82 -6.20
CA ILE A 30 -17.76 -3.92 -6.28
C ILE A 30 -19.06 -4.70 -6.45
N ILE A 31 -19.11 -5.63 -7.41
CA ILE A 31 -20.31 -6.46 -7.66
C ILE A 31 -20.65 -7.28 -6.41
N TYR A 32 -19.65 -7.88 -5.77
CA TYR A 32 -19.80 -8.68 -4.55
C TYR A 32 -20.39 -7.84 -3.40
N CYS A 33 -19.85 -6.64 -3.16
CA CYS A 33 -20.32 -5.72 -2.12
C CYS A 33 -21.79 -5.33 -2.35
N VAL A 34 -22.16 -5.00 -3.60
CA VAL A 34 -23.55 -4.68 -3.98
C VAL A 34 -24.48 -5.87 -3.75
N GLN A 35 -24.08 -7.09 -4.14
CA GLN A 35 -24.90 -8.29 -3.98
C GLN A 35 -25.11 -8.71 -2.51
N THR A 36 -24.11 -8.44 -1.67
CA THR A 36 -24.14 -8.80 -0.24
C THR A 36 -24.65 -7.67 0.66
N ASN A 37 -24.95 -6.49 0.10
CA ASN A 37 -25.25 -5.25 0.82
C ASN A 37 -24.13 -4.83 1.80
N PHE A 38 -22.89 -5.22 1.52
CA PHE A 38 -21.71 -4.87 2.31
C PHE A 38 -20.91 -3.78 1.60
N ASN A 39 -21.44 -2.55 1.63
CA ASN A 39 -21.04 -1.49 0.69
C ASN A 39 -19.73 -0.75 1.05
N TYR A 40 -19.05 -1.12 2.14
CA TYR A 40 -17.89 -0.43 2.68
C TYR A 40 -16.72 -0.32 1.69
N TYR A 41 -16.43 -1.38 0.94
CA TYR A 41 -15.29 -1.45 0.03
C TYR A 41 -15.58 -0.98 -1.40
N ILE A 42 -16.80 -0.51 -1.71
CA ILE A 42 -17.11 -0.02 -3.06
C ILE A 42 -16.28 1.22 -3.38
N ALA A 43 -16.16 2.15 -2.43
CA ALA A 43 -15.37 3.37 -2.60
C ALA A 43 -13.88 3.04 -2.78
N ASP A 44 -13.35 2.14 -1.95
CA ASP A 44 -11.97 1.64 -2.00
C ASP A 44 -11.64 1.06 -3.36
N SER A 45 -12.45 0.11 -3.85
CA SER A 45 -12.26 -0.50 -5.17
C SER A 45 -12.26 0.53 -6.30
N VAL A 46 -13.12 1.56 -6.23
CA VAL A 46 -13.14 2.65 -7.22
C VAL A 46 -11.87 3.48 -7.16
N ILE A 47 -11.40 3.83 -5.95
CA ILE A 47 -10.14 4.54 -5.73
C ILE A 47 -8.96 3.71 -6.25
N PHE A 48 -8.91 2.42 -5.94
CA PHE A 48 -7.83 1.54 -6.38
C PHE A 48 -7.84 1.26 -7.89
N ILE A 49 -9.00 1.24 -8.55
CA ILE A 49 -9.07 1.29 -10.02
C ILE A 49 -8.40 2.57 -10.53
N GLY A 50 -8.75 3.73 -9.97
CA GLY A 50 -8.15 5.02 -10.33
C GLY A 50 -6.63 5.05 -10.12
N LEU A 51 -6.16 4.63 -8.95
CA LEU A 51 -4.73 4.57 -8.63
C LEU A 51 -3.99 3.56 -9.52
N SER A 52 -4.59 2.41 -9.83
CA SER A 52 -4.02 1.43 -10.76
C SER A 52 -3.85 1.99 -12.16
N ILE A 53 -4.86 2.73 -12.66
CA ILE A 53 -4.79 3.42 -13.96
C ILE A 53 -3.67 4.46 -13.95
N ILE A 54 -3.60 5.29 -12.90
CA ILE A 54 -2.56 6.32 -12.75
C ILE A 54 -1.17 5.68 -12.75
N LEU A 55 -0.95 4.64 -11.93
CA LEU A 55 0.32 3.91 -11.87
C LEU A 55 0.70 3.32 -13.24
N PHE A 56 -0.27 2.76 -13.96
CA PHE A 56 -0.02 2.16 -15.29
C PHE A 56 0.25 3.19 -16.39
N VAL A 57 -0.43 4.34 -16.35
CA VAL A 57 -0.25 5.45 -17.30
C VAL A 57 1.08 6.16 -17.06
N PHE A 58 1.40 6.46 -15.80
CA PHE A 58 2.63 7.16 -15.40
C PHE A 58 3.80 6.22 -15.09
N TYR A 59 3.69 4.94 -15.48
CA TYR A 59 4.68 3.90 -15.18
C TYR A 59 6.12 4.31 -15.50
N LYS A 60 6.33 4.91 -16.68
CA LYS A 60 7.66 5.37 -17.12
C LYS A 60 8.13 6.59 -16.32
N GLN A 61 7.25 7.56 -16.13
CA GLN A 61 7.52 8.84 -15.47
C GLN A 61 7.89 8.61 -14.01
N TRP A 62 7.21 7.70 -13.34
CA TRP A 62 7.47 7.32 -11.94
C TRP A 62 8.48 6.19 -11.78
N ARG A 63 9.12 5.80 -12.89
CA ARG A 63 10.23 4.83 -12.91
C ARG A 63 9.86 3.49 -12.28
N LEU A 64 8.60 3.08 -12.42
CA LEU A 64 8.15 1.77 -11.98
C LEU A 64 8.88 0.67 -12.74
N ASN A 65 8.99 -0.47 -12.08
CA ASN A 65 9.41 -1.74 -12.66
C ASN A 65 8.38 -2.80 -12.30
N ALA A 66 8.40 -3.93 -13.01
CA ALA A 66 7.34 -4.92 -12.91
C ALA A 66 7.09 -5.41 -11.49
N PHE A 67 8.17 -5.64 -10.73
CA PHE A 67 8.07 -6.05 -9.33
C PHE A 67 7.41 -4.98 -8.45
N THR A 68 7.77 -3.70 -8.63
CA THR A 68 7.22 -2.62 -7.79
C THR A 68 5.78 -2.31 -8.14
N PHE A 69 5.44 -2.33 -9.43
CA PHE A 69 4.07 -2.20 -9.89
C PHE A 69 3.21 -3.35 -9.36
N PHE A 70 3.68 -4.60 -9.49
CA PHE A 70 3.01 -5.76 -8.91
C PHE A 70 2.83 -5.65 -7.39
N ALA A 71 3.87 -5.23 -6.65
CA ALA A 71 3.79 -5.09 -5.20
C ALA A 71 2.73 -4.06 -4.77
N LEU A 72 2.65 -2.91 -5.46
CA LEU A 72 1.63 -1.88 -5.19
C LEU A 72 0.22 -2.41 -5.47
N ILE A 73 0.01 -3.04 -6.63
CA ILE A 73 -1.27 -3.64 -7.00
C ILE A 73 -1.68 -4.73 -6.01
N LEU A 74 -0.74 -5.56 -5.57
CA LEU A 74 -1.01 -6.58 -4.57
C LEU A 74 -1.38 -5.95 -3.22
N GLY A 75 -0.79 -4.81 -2.84
CA GLY A 75 -1.19 -4.07 -1.65
C GLY A 75 -2.65 -3.60 -1.71
N PHE A 76 -3.07 -3.03 -2.84
CA PHE A 76 -4.46 -2.64 -3.06
C PHE A 76 -5.41 -3.85 -2.99
N ILE A 77 -5.03 -4.98 -3.61
CA ILE A 77 -5.81 -6.22 -3.56
C ILE A 77 -5.93 -6.73 -2.11
N LEU A 78 -4.83 -6.78 -1.35
CA LEU A 78 -4.83 -7.26 0.03
C LEU A 78 -5.74 -6.40 0.93
N HIS A 79 -5.75 -5.09 0.73
CA HIS A 79 -6.68 -4.17 1.42
C HIS A 79 -8.14 -4.49 1.08
N ASP A 80 -8.46 -4.59 -0.21
CA ASP A 80 -9.84 -4.86 -0.69
C ASP A 80 -10.35 -6.26 -0.36
N LEU A 81 -9.46 -7.21 -0.03
CA LEU A 81 -9.87 -8.50 0.51
C LEU A 81 -10.56 -8.36 1.88
N GLY A 82 -10.46 -7.21 2.53
CA GLY A 82 -11.32 -6.84 3.66
C GLY A 82 -12.82 -6.94 3.35
N ALA A 83 -13.24 -6.79 2.09
CA ALA A 83 -14.62 -7.02 1.66
C ALA A 83 -15.16 -8.43 2.01
N PHE A 84 -14.26 -9.41 2.20
CA PHE A 84 -14.58 -10.77 2.63
C PHE A 84 -14.46 -10.96 4.15
N ARG A 85 -14.46 -9.87 4.93
CA ARG A 85 -14.34 -9.82 6.39
C ARG A 85 -13.01 -10.32 6.95
N PHE A 86 -11.92 -10.16 6.20
CA PHE A 86 -10.61 -10.64 6.64
C PHE A 86 -10.06 -9.85 7.84
N TYR A 87 -10.42 -8.58 7.99
CA TYR A 87 -10.10 -7.80 9.21
C TYR A 87 -10.75 -8.40 10.46
N ALA A 88 -12.00 -8.85 10.36
CA ALA A 88 -12.70 -9.52 11.47
C ALA A 88 -12.24 -10.98 11.69
N SER A 89 -11.88 -11.70 10.62
CA SER A 89 -11.49 -13.11 10.67
C SER A 89 -10.42 -13.40 9.64
N SER A 90 -9.16 -13.23 10.04
CA SER A 90 -8.01 -13.43 9.15
C SER A 90 -7.95 -14.86 8.62
N PRO A 91 -7.73 -15.07 7.30
CA PRO A 91 -7.52 -16.40 6.72
C PRO A 91 -6.11 -16.98 6.98
N VAL A 92 -5.26 -16.23 7.68
CA VAL A 92 -3.86 -16.58 8.00
C VAL A 92 -3.63 -16.46 9.52
N PRO A 93 -2.57 -17.08 10.10
CA PRO A 93 -2.36 -17.08 11.54
C PRO A 93 -1.80 -15.76 12.11
N VAL A 94 -2.08 -14.64 11.44
CA VAL A 94 -1.74 -13.27 11.85
C VAL A 94 -2.95 -12.38 11.56
N GLU A 95 -3.12 -11.31 12.32
CA GLU A 95 -4.17 -10.32 12.07
C GLU A 95 -4.05 -9.78 10.63
N TRP A 96 -5.19 -9.64 9.95
CA TRP A 96 -5.18 -9.21 8.55
C TRP A 96 -4.67 -7.78 8.41
N ASP A 97 -4.96 -6.96 9.40
CA ASP A 97 -4.48 -5.59 9.51
C ASP A 97 -2.94 -5.49 9.48
N VAL A 98 -2.25 -6.36 10.24
CA VAL A 98 -0.80 -6.49 10.19
C VAL A 98 -0.30 -6.78 8.77
N VAL A 99 -1.03 -7.59 8.00
CA VAL A 99 -0.66 -7.93 6.62
C VAL A 99 -0.78 -6.72 5.70
N THR A 100 -1.86 -5.97 5.81
CA THR A 100 -2.14 -4.81 4.95
C THR A 100 -1.19 -3.65 5.25
N HIS A 101 -0.92 -3.34 6.53
CA HIS A 101 0.07 -2.35 6.94
C HIS A 101 1.49 -2.71 6.50
N LEU A 102 1.93 -3.93 6.81
CA LEU A 102 3.27 -4.38 6.45
C LEU A 102 3.47 -4.38 4.93
N TRP A 103 2.55 -4.98 4.17
CA TRP A 103 2.70 -5.10 2.72
C TRP A 103 2.46 -3.77 1.99
N GLY A 104 1.45 -3.01 2.39
CA GLY A 104 1.11 -1.72 1.82
C GLY A 104 2.29 -0.75 1.91
N ILE A 105 2.83 -0.54 3.12
CA ILE A 105 3.96 0.37 3.31
C ILE A 105 5.26 -0.20 2.76
N PHE A 106 5.45 -1.53 2.75
CA PHE A 106 6.53 -2.15 1.97
C PHE A 106 6.50 -1.72 0.49
N ALA A 107 5.34 -1.82 -0.17
CA ALA A 107 5.19 -1.51 -1.58
C ALA A 107 5.36 -0.01 -1.86
N VAL A 108 4.76 0.85 -1.03
CA VAL A 108 4.90 2.32 -1.12
C VAL A 108 6.36 2.75 -0.90
N THR A 109 7.03 2.18 0.08
CA THR A 109 8.44 2.52 0.36
C THR A 109 9.36 2.10 -0.76
N LEU A 110 9.13 0.92 -1.35
CA LEU A 110 9.86 0.46 -2.53
C LEU A 110 9.61 1.36 -3.75
N PHE A 111 8.38 1.85 -3.92
CA PHE A 111 8.03 2.82 -4.94
C PHE A 111 8.80 4.13 -4.76
N ILE A 112 8.77 4.71 -3.56
CA ILE A 112 9.50 5.92 -3.21
C ILE A 112 11.00 5.73 -3.47
N TYR A 113 11.58 4.60 -3.03
CA TYR A 113 12.98 4.26 -3.29
C TYR A 113 13.34 4.38 -4.78
N ASN A 114 12.52 3.81 -5.68
CA ASN A 114 12.78 3.86 -7.12
C ASN A 114 12.73 5.27 -7.70
N ILE A 115 11.90 6.15 -7.15
CA ILE A 115 11.82 7.55 -7.56
C ILE A 115 13.07 8.30 -7.11
N VAL A 116 13.44 8.17 -5.83
CA VAL A 116 14.40 9.08 -5.19
C VAL A 116 15.85 8.59 -5.23
N ARG A 117 16.11 7.30 -5.46
CA ARG A 117 17.48 6.75 -5.42
C ARG A 117 18.47 7.50 -6.31
N ASP A 118 18.05 7.90 -7.52
CA ASP A 118 18.91 8.61 -8.48
C ASP A 118 19.12 10.10 -8.12
N LEU A 119 18.32 10.64 -7.18
CA LEU A 119 18.51 12.00 -6.66
C LEU A 119 19.67 12.07 -5.66
N THR A 120 20.12 10.90 -5.17
CA THR A 120 21.21 10.81 -4.19
C THR A 120 22.47 10.25 -4.84
N LYS A 121 23.64 10.79 -4.46
CA LYS A 121 24.91 10.15 -4.80
C LYS A 121 25.03 8.85 -4.02
N LYS A 122 25.67 7.83 -4.61
CA LYS A 122 25.94 6.53 -3.94
C LYS A 122 26.63 6.67 -2.58
N SER A 123 27.41 7.73 -2.35
CA SER A 123 28.04 8.01 -1.05
C SER A 123 27.05 8.33 0.09
N HIS A 124 25.77 8.57 -0.21
CA HIS A 124 24.78 9.06 0.77
C HIS A 124 23.69 8.04 1.08
N HIS A 125 24.00 6.73 1.08
CA HIS A 125 23.02 5.68 1.38
C HIS A 125 22.31 5.83 2.73
N VAL A 126 23.00 6.38 3.74
CA VAL A 126 22.38 6.68 5.05
C VAL A 126 21.31 7.76 4.93
N PHE A 127 21.59 8.83 4.19
CA PHE A 127 20.60 9.88 3.94
C PHE A 127 19.41 9.35 3.13
N LEU A 128 19.68 8.55 2.09
CA LEU A 128 18.65 7.88 1.29
C LEU A 128 17.75 7.00 2.16
N PHE A 129 18.33 6.25 3.11
CA PHE A 129 17.58 5.46 4.08
C PHE A 129 16.58 6.31 4.85
N PHE A 130 17.04 7.38 5.51
CA PHE A 130 16.14 8.23 6.29
C PHE A 130 15.05 8.88 5.43
N VAL A 131 15.38 9.39 4.25
CA VAL A 131 14.38 10.00 3.35
C VAL A 131 13.31 9.00 2.94
N VAL A 132 13.70 7.80 2.52
CA VAL A 132 12.78 6.77 2.03
C VAL A 132 11.90 6.23 3.16
N ILE A 133 12.49 5.95 4.33
CA ILE A 133 11.75 5.47 5.50
C ILE A 133 10.77 6.53 6.01
N LEU A 134 11.22 7.78 6.21
CA LEU A 134 10.34 8.85 6.71
C LEU A 134 9.22 9.15 5.72
N ALA A 135 9.49 9.09 4.41
CA ALA A 135 8.44 9.27 3.41
C ALA A 135 7.44 8.09 3.42
N GLY A 136 7.92 6.84 3.52
CA GLY A 136 7.05 5.67 3.65
C GLY A 136 6.16 5.71 4.90
N LEU A 137 6.75 6.05 6.05
CA LEU A 137 6.01 6.28 7.30
C LEU A 137 5.02 7.44 7.20
N GLY A 138 5.40 8.52 6.51
CA GLY A 138 4.51 9.65 6.26
C GLY A 138 3.26 9.26 5.46
N PHE A 139 3.39 8.31 4.53
CA PHE A 139 2.24 7.70 3.85
C PHE A 139 1.40 6.83 4.79
N GLY A 140 2.03 6.04 5.66
CA GLY A 140 1.31 5.27 6.68
C GLY A 140 0.47 6.17 7.58
N VAL A 141 1.10 7.19 8.19
CA VAL A 141 0.41 8.19 9.01
C VAL A 141 -0.72 8.89 8.24
N LEU A 142 -0.53 9.20 6.95
CA LEU A 142 -1.59 9.80 6.14
C LEU A 142 -2.82 8.88 6.02
N ILE A 143 -2.62 7.57 5.87
CA ILE A 143 -3.72 6.59 5.79
C ILE A 143 -4.48 6.55 7.11
N GLU A 144 -3.79 6.45 8.25
CA GLU A 144 -4.40 6.51 9.59
C GLU A 144 -5.27 7.77 9.78
N PHE A 145 -4.78 8.93 9.31
CA PHE A 145 -5.53 10.17 9.38
C PHE A 145 -6.79 10.14 8.51
N LEU A 146 -6.76 9.48 7.35
CA LEU A 146 -7.91 9.34 6.47
C LEU A 146 -8.95 8.39 7.06
N GLU A 147 -8.51 7.31 7.72
CA GLU A 147 -9.40 6.38 8.43
C GLU A 147 -10.03 7.06 9.66
N PHE A 148 -9.23 7.76 10.47
CA PHE A 148 -9.74 8.53 11.59
C PHE A 148 -10.74 9.61 11.14
N TYR A 149 -10.40 10.36 10.09
CA TYR A 149 -11.30 11.35 9.52
C TYR A 149 -12.59 10.70 8.98
N GLY A 150 -12.45 9.57 8.28
CA GLY A 150 -13.56 8.78 7.79
C GLY A 150 -14.51 8.41 8.92
N PHE A 151 -14.00 7.77 9.99
CA PHE A 151 -14.75 7.45 11.20
C PHE A 151 -15.48 8.65 11.80
N MET A 152 -14.83 9.80 11.89
CA MET A 152 -15.46 11.02 12.43
C MET A 152 -16.65 11.50 11.59
N THR A 153 -16.68 11.18 10.29
CA THR A 153 -17.75 11.61 9.37
C THR A 153 -18.83 10.55 9.12
N THR A 154 -18.49 9.27 9.12
CA THR A 154 -19.39 8.17 8.76
C THR A 154 -19.70 7.21 9.91
N GLY A 155 -18.97 7.31 11.03
CA GLY A 155 -19.07 6.40 12.16
C GLY A 155 -18.28 5.10 11.95
N PHE A 156 -18.66 4.04 12.66
CA PHE A 156 -18.07 2.71 12.49
C PHE A 156 -18.38 2.13 11.09
N GLY A 157 -17.38 1.50 10.47
CA GLY A 157 -17.47 0.91 9.15
C GLY A 157 -16.16 0.27 8.71
N GLU A 158 -16.12 -0.47 7.61
CA GLU A 158 -14.86 -1.03 7.10
C GLU A 158 -14.36 -0.23 5.88
N GLY A 159 -13.15 -0.56 5.39
CA GLY A 159 -12.54 0.08 4.22
C GLY A 159 -11.70 1.32 4.52
N PHE A 160 -11.26 2.01 3.48
CA PHE A 160 -10.25 3.08 3.48
C PHE A 160 -10.64 4.32 4.30
N PHE A 161 -11.94 4.45 4.62
CA PHE A 161 -12.49 5.52 5.45
C PHE A 161 -13.25 4.97 6.66
N GLY A 162 -13.15 3.67 6.94
CA GLY A 162 -13.88 3.01 8.00
C GLY A 162 -12.99 2.69 9.19
N ARG A 163 -13.55 2.73 10.40
CA ARG A 163 -13.01 2.01 11.56
C ARG A 163 -13.84 0.75 11.80
N GLY A 164 -13.22 -0.39 11.57
CA GLY A 164 -13.86 -1.67 11.42
C GLY A 164 -13.83 -2.54 12.67
N PHE A 165 -14.22 -3.80 12.47
CA PHE A 165 -14.01 -4.84 13.46
C PHE A 165 -12.53 -5.25 13.44
N GLY A 166 -11.80 -4.94 14.49
CA GLY A 166 -10.35 -5.16 14.62
C GLY A 166 -9.66 -4.02 15.37
N ASP A 167 -10.05 -2.79 15.01
CA ASP A 167 -9.34 -1.55 15.35
C ASP A 167 -9.75 -0.97 16.71
N PHE A 168 -10.95 -1.34 17.18
CA PHE A 168 -11.56 -0.76 18.38
C PHE A 168 -12.18 -1.79 19.31
N ASP A 169 -11.67 -1.85 20.54
CA ASP A 169 -12.28 -2.59 21.65
C ASP A 169 -12.85 -1.60 22.68
N PRO A 170 -14.18 -1.44 22.78
CA PRO A 170 -14.80 -0.52 23.73
C PRO A 170 -14.52 -0.87 25.20
N SER A 171 -14.05 -2.09 25.49
CA SER A 171 -13.69 -2.51 26.84
C SER A 171 -12.29 -2.04 27.26
N ILE A 172 -11.45 -1.60 26.32
CA ILE A 172 -10.09 -1.12 26.56
C ILE A 172 -10.07 0.40 26.40
N VAL A 173 -9.72 1.10 27.49
CA VAL A 173 -9.50 2.55 27.43
C VAL A 173 -8.35 2.83 26.47
N SER A 174 -8.59 3.70 25.50
CA SER A 174 -7.61 4.08 24.47
C SER A 174 -7.21 2.95 23.51
N SER A 175 -8.10 2.00 23.21
CA SER A 175 -7.85 0.95 22.21
C SER A 175 -7.37 1.55 20.88
N ASP A 176 -7.99 2.62 20.40
CA ASP A 176 -7.59 3.34 19.17
C ASP A 176 -6.13 3.77 19.17
N TYR A 177 -5.61 4.20 20.32
CA TYR A 177 -4.23 4.65 20.41
C TYR A 177 -3.25 3.48 20.37
N ILE A 178 -3.65 2.34 20.95
CA ILE A 178 -2.84 1.11 20.95
C ILE A 178 -2.78 0.55 19.53
N ASP A 179 -3.92 0.53 18.84
CA ASP A 179 -4.09 0.11 17.45
C ASP A 179 -3.19 0.93 16.52
N THR A 180 -3.36 2.25 16.49
CA THR A 180 -2.50 3.13 15.68
C THR A 180 -1.00 2.99 16.01
N ILE A 181 -0.61 2.70 17.27
CA ILE A 181 0.81 2.41 17.57
C ILE A 181 1.25 1.11 16.90
N GLN A 182 0.43 0.07 16.97
CA GLN A 182 0.68 -1.22 16.33
C GLN A 182 0.80 -1.04 14.81
N ASP A 183 -0.07 -0.26 14.20
CA ASP A 183 -0.09 -0.01 12.76
C ASP A 183 1.15 0.76 12.33
N LEU A 184 1.53 1.81 13.08
CA LEU A 184 2.77 2.54 12.86
C LEU A 184 4.01 1.66 13.04
N PHE A 185 3.98 0.69 13.96
CA PHE A 185 5.06 -0.28 14.12
C PHE A 185 5.16 -1.19 12.88
N TRP A 186 4.04 -1.73 12.38
CA TRP A 186 4.05 -2.58 11.18
C TRP A 186 4.36 -1.82 9.91
N ASN A 187 3.93 -0.55 9.81
CA ASN A 187 4.33 0.39 8.79
C ASN A 187 5.85 0.61 8.81
N PHE A 188 6.47 0.75 9.98
CA PHE A 188 7.92 0.88 10.12
C PHE A 188 8.67 -0.39 9.67
N VAL A 189 8.17 -1.57 10.05
CA VAL A 189 8.73 -2.86 9.61
C VAL A 189 8.62 -2.99 8.09
N GLY A 190 7.44 -2.75 7.52
CA GLY A 190 7.19 -2.76 6.08
C GLY A 190 8.09 -1.80 5.32
N ALA A 191 8.22 -0.56 5.79
CA ALA A 191 9.10 0.45 5.21
C ALA A 191 10.56 -0.02 5.21
N THR A 192 11.03 -0.56 6.33
CA THR A 192 12.40 -1.07 6.46
C THR A 192 12.68 -2.20 5.46
N ILE A 193 11.77 -3.17 5.34
CA ILE A 193 11.87 -4.25 4.35
C ILE A 193 11.87 -3.69 2.92
N GLY A 194 10.98 -2.73 2.63
CA GLY A 194 10.86 -2.10 1.31
C GLY A 194 12.15 -1.40 0.89
N PHE A 195 12.76 -0.64 1.81
CA PHE A 195 14.07 -0.04 1.59
C PHE A 195 15.16 -1.09 1.33
N VAL A 196 15.26 -2.12 2.18
CA VAL A 196 16.28 -3.16 2.07
C VAL A 196 16.19 -3.87 0.71
N VAL A 197 14.98 -4.24 0.28
CA VAL A 197 14.76 -4.84 -1.04
C VAL A 197 15.15 -3.88 -2.16
N GLY A 198 14.74 -2.61 -2.09
CA GLY A 198 15.13 -1.59 -3.05
C GLY A 198 16.65 -1.45 -3.20
N PHE A 199 17.35 -1.38 -2.07
CA PHE A 199 18.80 -1.25 -1.98
C PHE A 199 19.56 -2.43 -2.59
N PHE A 200 19.18 -3.66 -2.22
CA PHE A 200 19.85 -4.85 -2.77
C PHE A 200 19.56 -5.07 -4.25
N ARG A 201 18.38 -4.66 -4.74
CA ARG A 201 18.06 -4.71 -6.17
C ARG A 201 18.93 -3.76 -6.98
N GLU A 202 19.14 -2.54 -6.48
CA GLU A 202 20.03 -1.58 -7.14
C GLU A 202 21.46 -2.10 -7.27
N LYS A 203 22.00 -2.77 -6.24
CA LYS A 203 23.37 -3.32 -6.29
C LYS A 203 23.57 -4.42 -7.33
N LYS A 204 22.49 -5.09 -7.77
CA LYS A 204 22.55 -6.17 -8.76
C LYS A 204 22.43 -5.68 -10.20
N SER A 205 22.02 -4.43 -10.42
CA SER A 205 21.88 -3.79 -11.74
C SER A 205 23.14 -3.04 -12.14
#